data_AF-A0A2T5JHL1-F1
#
_entry.id   AF-A0A2T5JHL1-F1
#
_cell.length_a   1.000
_cell.length_b   1.000
_cell.length_c   1.000
_cell.angle_alpha   90.00
_cell.angle_beta   90.00
_cell.angle_gamma   90.00
#
_symmetry.space_group_name_H-M   'P 1'
#
loop_
_entity.id
_entity.type
_entity.pdbx_description
1 polymer ?
#
loop_
_entity_poly.entity_id
_entity_poly.type
_entity_poly.pdbx_seq_one_letter_code
_entity_poly.pdbx_strand_id
1 'polypeptide(L)'
;PVQNPLSGPNPPMTSLPASNAFVCELLTQDTSVPSYNPAWVAFLNPYTVVLPDAEDKLEISIEQINSNSYDGDKLSESVATLLLTNANNINALISYDGAIAIPRSADYHSSDIALDNINRIFCAILLGGIHAEVIGPRELLDGSLQSKTNIFVYNLTLHTRLRSKWASIVERLAPLMNPRIIRVSELRNAYREGINVINAINNLSPFFLLHGYTAMVYQNRSDALSSLWVVVEQLTFFLWKNRFLSTPDFHPVEMKNRLDSLKQDNRTWSTAVKHELLWQTKFLSENCFAALSSARKQRNNLVHEGVIPDSDVIKNLWGCIFELFESASGVSPIGMRRLAFFEVPDLRFPEKNNFDEWLVLSEKLRGRG
;
A
#
# COMPACT_ATOMS: atom_id res chain seq x y z
N PRO A 1 64.58 37.77 -27.10
CA PRO A 1 64.38 39.06 -26.42
C PRO A 1 63.57 38.85 -25.12
N VAL A 2 64.32 38.83 -24.00
CA VAL A 2 64.01 39.42 -22.67
C VAL A 2 62.81 38.84 -21.90
N GLN A 3 62.87 38.38 -20.64
CA GLN A 3 63.90 38.10 -19.63
C GLN A 3 63.21 37.27 -18.52
N ASN A 4 63.93 36.31 -17.93
CA ASN A 4 63.65 35.74 -16.59
C ASN A 4 63.91 36.82 -15.52
N PRO A 5 63.39 36.72 -14.27
CA PRO A 5 64.26 36.13 -13.24
C PRO A 5 63.59 35.44 -12.00
N LEU A 6 64.37 34.49 -11.47
CA LEU A 6 64.64 34.19 -10.05
C LEU A 6 63.75 33.21 -9.24
N SER A 7 64.32 32.02 -9.14
CA SER A 7 64.40 31.07 -8.03
C SER A 7 64.39 31.62 -6.58
N GLY A 8 63.71 30.87 -5.69
CA GLY A 8 63.94 30.80 -4.24
C GLY A 8 63.59 29.39 -3.71
N PRO A 9 64.24 28.89 -2.63
CA PRO A 9 64.18 27.48 -2.22
C PRO A 9 63.00 27.20 -1.27
N ASN A 10 62.32 26.06 -1.42
CA ASN A 10 61.37 25.59 -0.42
C ASN A 10 62.08 24.72 0.65
N PRO A 11 61.77 24.93 1.95
CA PRO A 11 62.42 24.27 3.10
C PRO A 11 61.84 22.85 3.39
N PRO A 12 62.42 22.08 4.33
CA PRO A 12 62.29 20.62 4.37
C PRO A 12 61.00 20.11 5.03
N MET A 13 60.71 18.84 4.77
CA MET A 13 59.67 18.03 5.42
C MET A 13 59.58 18.29 6.93
N THR A 14 58.41 18.71 7.38
CA THR A 14 57.96 18.53 8.75
C THR A 14 56.75 17.60 8.76
N SER A 15 56.87 16.58 9.61
CA SER A 15 55.95 15.51 9.91
C SER A 15 54.51 15.96 10.21
N LEU A 16 53.54 15.35 9.54
CA LEU A 16 52.14 15.32 9.96
C LEU A 16 51.97 14.34 11.15
N PRO A 17 51.10 14.64 12.13
CA PRO A 17 51.01 13.89 13.38
C PRO A 17 50.20 12.60 13.25
N ALA A 18 50.49 11.68 14.17
CA ALA A 18 49.94 10.34 14.32
C ALA A 18 48.43 10.31 14.67
N SER A 19 47.55 10.63 13.71
CA SER A 19 46.09 10.46 13.85
C SER A 19 45.51 9.39 12.91
N ASN A 20 46.29 8.85 11.97
CA ASN A 20 45.82 7.82 11.02
C ASN A 20 46.12 6.38 11.44
N ALA A 21 46.83 6.15 12.55
CA ALA A 21 47.14 4.79 13.00
C ALA A 21 45.99 4.15 13.80
N PHE A 22 45.13 4.94 14.44
CA PHE A 22 44.05 4.41 15.30
C PHE A 22 42.80 3.95 14.53
N VAL A 23 42.66 4.33 13.25
CA VAL A 23 41.51 3.93 12.41
C VAL A 23 41.77 2.58 11.73
N CYS A 24 43.02 2.15 11.61
CA CYS A 24 43.36 0.87 10.95
C CYS A 24 43.32 -0.35 11.88
N GLU A 25 43.34 -0.18 13.21
CA GLU A 25 43.44 -1.31 14.15
C GLU A 25 42.09 -1.94 14.55
N LEU A 26 40.96 -1.31 14.18
CA LEU A 26 39.60 -1.85 14.45
C LEU A 26 39.05 -2.75 13.31
N LEU A 27 39.83 -3.00 12.26
CA LEU A 27 39.43 -3.81 11.10
C LEU A 27 40.10 -5.19 11.04
N THR A 28 40.60 -5.71 12.16
CA THR A 28 41.29 -7.02 12.21
C THR A 28 40.56 -8.07 13.05
N GLN A 29 39.23 -8.07 13.03
CA GLN A 29 38.43 -9.26 13.37
C GLN A 29 37.38 -9.47 12.26
N ASP A 30 37.57 -10.55 11.49
CA ASP A 30 36.72 -11.09 10.42
C ASP A 30 36.23 -10.12 9.33
N THR A 31 37.14 -9.64 8.48
CA THR A 31 36.82 -8.84 7.29
C THR A 31 36.44 -9.71 6.08
N SER A 32 35.33 -10.46 6.19
CA SER A 32 34.49 -10.60 5.01
C SER A 32 33.82 -9.25 4.79
N VAL A 33 33.98 -8.64 3.60
CA VAL A 33 33.16 -7.47 3.21
C VAL A 33 31.70 -7.79 3.56
N PRO A 34 30.99 -6.96 4.36
CA PRO A 34 29.60 -7.26 4.70
C PRO A 34 28.85 -7.48 3.40
N SER A 35 28.26 -8.66 3.22
CA SER A 35 27.38 -8.91 2.08
C SER A 35 26.23 -7.91 2.20
N TYR A 36 26.32 -6.81 1.46
CA TYR A 36 25.29 -5.81 1.42
C TYR A 36 24.13 -6.45 0.66
N ASN A 37 23.09 -6.84 1.40
CA ASN A 37 21.87 -7.42 0.84
C ASN A 37 20.80 -6.31 0.80
N PRO A 38 20.87 -5.35 -0.13
CA PRO A 38 19.97 -4.22 -0.16
C PRO A 38 18.54 -4.67 -0.43
N ALA A 39 17.59 -3.99 0.21
CA ALA A 39 16.17 -4.23 0.04
C ALA A 39 15.40 -2.91 -0.08
N TRP A 40 14.29 -2.97 -0.80
CA TRP A 40 13.19 -2.03 -0.65
C TRP A 40 12.25 -2.57 0.42
N VAL A 41 11.84 -1.72 1.36
CA VAL A 41 11.03 -2.14 2.49
C VAL A 41 9.82 -1.22 2.62
N ALA A 42 8.66 -1.80 2.90
CA ALA A 42 7.48 -1.07 3.32
C ALA A 42 6.81 -1.80 4.49
N PHE A 43 5.94 -1.11 5.21
CA PHE A 43 5.25 -1.66 6.36
C PHE A 43 3.75 -1.78 6.10
N LEU A 44 3.14 -2.83 6.63
CA LEU A 44 1.68 -2.95 6.68
C LEU A 44 1.09 -1.85 7.58
N ASN A 45 0.08 -1.15 7.06
CA ASN A 45 -0.70 -0.18 7.81
C ASN A 45 -2.14 -0.70 8.03
N PRO A 46 -2.73 -0.47 9.23
CA PRO A 46 -2.07 0.03 10.46
C PRO A 46 -1.01 -0.95 11.00
N TYR A 47 -0.23 -0.54 12.01
CA TYR A 47 0.82 -1.37 12.61
C TYR A 47 0.30 -2.79 12.89
N THR A 48 0.95 -3.77 12.24
CA THR A 48 0.49 -5.15 12.20
C THR A 48 1.62 -6.08 12.60
N VAL A 49 1.35 -6.97 13.54
CA VAL A 49 2.22 -8.08 13.90
C VAL A 49 1.85 -9.29 13.06
N VAL A 50 2.85 -9.88 12.40
CA VAL A 50 2.74 -11.14 11.67
C VAL A 50 3.29 -12.24 12.57
N LEU A 51 2.40 -13.03 13.15
CA LEU A 51 2.74 -14.05 14.15
C LEU A 51 2.99 -15.40 13.47
N PRO A 52 4.14 -16.07 13.71
CA PRO A 52 4.35 -17.45 13.28
C PRO A 52 3.22 -18.36 13.76
N ASP A 53 2.79 -19.31 12.94
CA ASP A 53 1.65 -20.20 13.28
C ASP A 53 1.91 -21.05 14.54
N ALA A 54 3.18 -21.30 14.88
CA ALA A 54 3.59 -22.03 16.08
C ALA A 54 3.54 -21.20 17.37
N GLU A 55 3.45 -19.86 17.27
CA GLU A 55 3.30 -18.98 18.43
C GLU A 55 1.80 -18.75 18.71
N ASP A 56 1.40 -18.82 19.98
CA ASP A 56 0.00 -18.66 20.38
C ASP A 56 -0.41 -17.19 20.51
N LYS A 57 0.49 -16.35 21.00
CA LYS A 57 0.24 -14.92 21.29
C LYS A 57 1.50 -14.09 21.16
N LEU A 58 1.32 -12.78 21.01
CA LEU A 58 2.40 -11.81 21.20
C LEU A 58 2.82 -11.76 22.68
N GLU A 59 4.08 -12.08 22.98
CA GLU A 59 4.63 -12.04 24.33
C GLU A 59 5.33 -10.71 24.62
N ILE A 60 4.56 -9.63 24.76
CA ILE A 60 5.08 -8.34 25.24
C ILE A 60 4.18 -7.85 26.38
N SER A 61 4.70 -7.79 27.60
CA SER A 61 3.95 -7.33 28.77
C SER A 61 3.87 -5.81 28.86
N ILE A 62 2.89 -5.29 29.59
CA ILE A 62 2.76 -3.85 29.84
C ILE A 62 3.96 -3.30 30.63
N GLU A 63 4.53 -4.09 31.53
CA GLU A 63 5.76 -3.74 32.26
C GLU A 63 6.95 -3.62 31.31
N GLN A 64 7.07 -4.52 30.33
CA GLN A 64 8.10 -4.45 29.30
C GLN A 64 7.94 -3.22 28.40
N ILE A 65 6.69 -2.89 28.03
CA ILE A 65 6.37 -1.66 27.29
C ILE A 65 6.76 -0.44 28.11
N ASN A 66 6.34 -0.35 29.37
CA ASN A 66 6.61 0.79 30.24
C ASN A 66 8.13 0.99 30.45
N SER A 67 8.85 -0.10 30.75
CA SER A 67 10.29 -0.09 31.02
C SER A 67 11.18 -0.11 29.77
N ASN A 68 10.61 -0.22 28.57
CA ASN A 68 11.35 -0.36 27.31
C ASN A 68 12.25 -1.60 27.22
N SER A 69 11.88 -2.67 27.94
CA SER A 69 12.72 -3.87 28.09
C SER A 69 12.34 -5.04 27.16
N TYR A 70 11.33 -4.86 26.29
CA TYR A 70 10.95 -5.86 25.27
C TYR A 70 12.09 -6.13 24.27
N ASP A 71 12.03 -7.24 23.54
CA ASP A 71 12.99 -7.57 22.50
C ASP A 71 12.64 -6.84 21.19
N GLY A 72 13.45 -5.86 20.82
CA GLY A 72 13.28 -5.08 19.60
C GLY A 72 13.84 -5.77 18.35
N ASP A 73 14.80 -6.68 18.52
CA ASP A 73 15.39 -7.42 17.40
C ASP A 73 14.40 -8.46 16.87
N LYS A 74 13.65 -9.10 17.77
CA LYS A 74 12.53 -10.00 17.40
C LYS A 74 11.53 -9.34 16.45
N LEU A 75 11.27 -8.04 16.61
CA LEU A 75 10.36 -7.29 15.72
C LEU A 75 10.88 -7.22 14.27
N SER A 76 12.20 -7.23 14.08
CA SER A 76 12.84 -7.15 12.76
C SER A 76 13.08 -8.50 12.10
N GLU A 77 12.90 -9.60 12.82
CA GLU A 77 13.15 -10.96 12.33
C GLU A 77 12.16 -11.37 11.25
N SER A 78 12.65 -11.96 10.16
CA SER A 78 11.85 -12.49 9.07
C SER A 78 11.13 -13.77 9.50
N VAL A 79 9.80 -13.72 9.53
CA VAL A 79 8.92 -14.83 9.95
C VAL A 79 8.26 -15.55 8.78
N ALA A 80 8.21 -14.91 7.60
CA ALA A 80 7.56 -15.48 6.43
C ALA A 80 8.18 -15.02 5.11
N THR A 81 7.74 -15.69 4.06
CA THR A 81 8.13 -15.44 2.68
C THR A 81 6.89 -15.43 1.79
N LEU A 82 6.89 -14.57 0.76
CA LEU A 82 5.91 -14.59 -0.34
C LEU A 82 6.62 -14.81 -1.66
N LEU A 83 6.05 -15.69 -2.49
CA LEU A 83 6.55 -15.94 -3.85
C LEU A 83 6.36 -14.69 -4.69
N LEU A 84 7.42 -14.27 -5.39
CA LEU A 84 7.36 -13.15 -6.34
C LEU A 84 7.49 -13.68 -7.77
N THR A 85 6.85 -13.00 -8.71
CA THR A 85 7.05 -13.26 -10.14
C THR A 85 8.28 -12.49 -10.61
N ASN A 86 9.46 -13.09 -10.45
CA ASN A 86 10.73 -12.50 -10.87
C ASN A 86 11.69 -13.55 -11.45
N ALA A 87 12.70 -13.10 -12.20
CA ALA A 87 13.55 -14.01 -12.97
C ALA A 87 14.45 -14.88 -12.07
N ASN A 88 14.82 -14.35 -10.90
CA ASN A 88 15.75 -14.98 -9.98
C ASN A 88 15.06 -15.87 -8.91
N ASN A 89 13.74 -16.01 -8.95
CA ASN A 89 12.94 -16.72 -7.94
C ASN A 89 13.23 -16.28 -6.50
N ILE A 90 13.55 -15.01 -6.28
CA ILE A 90 13.81 -14.47 -4.94
C ILE A 90 12.48 -14.03 -4.34
N ASN A 91 12.14 -14.58 -3.18
CA ASN A 91 10.90 -14.27 -2.49
C ASN A 91 10.97 -12.92 -1.76
N ALA A 92 9.81 -12.30 -1.55
CA ALA A 92 9.69 -11.23 -0.57
C ALA A 92 9.83 -11.83 0.84
N LEU A 93 10.46 -11.09 1.73
CA LEU A 93 10.57 -11.42 3.15
C LEU A 93 9.55 -10.61 3.94
N ILE A 94 9.01 -11.21 5.01
CA ILE A 94 8.09 -10.55 5.92
C ILE A 94 8.65 -10.63 7.33
N SER A 95 8.80 -9.50 8.00
CA SER A 95 9.21 -9.46 9.41
C SER A 95 8.02 -9.56 10.37
N TYR A 96 8.35 -9.90 11.61
CA TYR A 96 7.41 -10.03 12.72
C TYR A 96 6.54 -8.78 12.91
N ASP A 97 7.08 -7.57 12.72
CA ASP A 97 6.32 -6.30 12.79
C ASP A 97 5.67 -5.85 11.46
N GLY A 98 5.50 -6.78 10.50
CA GLY A 98 4.76 -6.53 9.28
C GLY A 98 5.53 -5.74 8.21
N ALA A 99 6.86 -5.66 8.28
CA ALA A 99 7.64 -5.16 7.16
C ALA A 99 7.65 -6.18 6.02
N ILE A 100 7.46 -5.72 4.79
CA ILE A 100 7.59 -6.50 3.57
C ILE A 100 8.80 -5.97 2.82
N ALA A 101 9.80 -6.83 2.63
CA ALA A 101 11.04 -6.50 1.96
C ALA A 101 11.18 -7.27 0.64
N ILE A 102 11.55 -6.55 -0.43
CA ILE A 102 11.95 -7.14 -1.71
C ILE A 102 13.40 -6.76 -2.01
N PRO A 103 14.20 -7.66 -2.63
CA PRO A 103 15.62 -7.39 -2.88
C PRO A 103 15.78 -6.28 -3.92
N ARG A 104 16.79 -5.41 -3.76
CA ARG A 104 17.22 -4.54 -4.87
C ARG A 104 17.97 -5.37 -5.90
N SER A 105 17.22 -5.92 -6.85
CA SER A 105 17.72 -6.77 -7.92
C SER A 105 17.43 -6.14 -9.28
N ALA A 106 17.84 -6.79 -10.37
CA ALA A 106 17.54 -6.31 -11.73
C ALA A 106 16.03 -6.12 -11.96
N ASP A 107 15.20 -6.98 -11.37
CA ASP A 107 13.74 -6.92 -11.47
C ASP A 107 13.13 -5.77 -10.66
N TYR A 108 13.86 -5.23 -9.68
CA TYR A 108 13.42 -4.15 -8.76
C TYR A 108 14.50 -3.07 -8.62
N HIS A 109 15.05 -2.62 -9.75
CA HIS A 109 16.22 -1.74 -9.79
C HIS A 109 15.90 -0.27 -9.48
N SER A 110 14.66 0.17 -9.65
CA SER A 110 14.20 1.53 -9.36
C SER A 110 13.14 1.56 -8.26
N SER A 111 13.02 2.70 -7.59
CA SER A 111 11.98 2.94 -6.59
C SER A 111 10.58 2.78 -7.16
N ASP A 112 10.33 3.23 -8.39
CA ASP A 112 8.99 3.20 -9.00
C ASP A 112 8.54 1.76 -9.27
N ILE A 113 9.44 0.93 -9.81
CA ILE A 113 9.16 -0.49 -10.06
C ILE A 113 8.96 -1.23 -8.74
N ALA A 114 9.77 -0.93 -7.74
CA ALA A 114 9.65 -1.51 -6.41
C ALA A 114 8.33 -1.12 -5.72
N LEU A 115 7.94 0.15 -5.84
CA LEU A 115 6.70 0.69 -5.30
C LEU A 115 5.48 0.00 -5.92
N ASP A 116 5.45 -0.13 -7.24
CA ASP A 116 4.37 -0.82 -7.96
C ASP A 116 4.27 -2.29 -7.54
N ASN A 117 5.41 -2.97 -7.36
CA ASN A 117 5.43 -4.36 -6.91
C ASN A 117 4.96 -4.53 -5.47
N ILE A 118 5.37 -3.64 -4.56
CA ILE A 118 4.89 -3.68 -3.17
C ILE A 118 3.39 -3.37 -3.11
N ASN A 119 2.91 -2.35 -3.83
CA ASN A 119 1.48 -2.06 -3.93
C ASN A 119 0.70 -3.22 -4.57
N ARG A 120 1.31 -3.97 -5.50
CA ARG A 120 0.73 -5.22 -6.02
C ARG A 120 0.62 -6.30 -4.95
N ILE A 121 1.64 -6.47 -4.10
CA ILE A 121 1.60 -7.40 -2.96
C ILE A 121 0.48 -6.99 -1.99
N PHE A 122 0.41 -5.71 -1.63
CA PHE A 122 -0.60 -5.20 -0.70
C PHE A 122 -2.01 -5.32 -1.28
N CYS A 123 -2.19 -5.05 -2.58
CA CYS A 123 -3.45 -5.27 -3.27
C CYS A 123 -3.85 -6.75 -3.30
N ALA A 124 -2.90 -7.68 -3.46
CA ALA A 124 -3.18 -9.11 -3.35
C ALA A 124 -3.63 -9.49 -1.94
N ILE A 125 -2.96 -8.97 -0.90
CA ILE A 125 -3.36 -9.17 0.50
C ILE A 125 -4.78 -8.62 0.75
N LEU A 126 -5.08 -7.43 0.22
CA LEU A 126 -6.41 -6.81 0.27
C LEU A 126 -7.47 -7.68 -0.40
N LEU A 127 -7.23 -8.11 -1.64
CA LEU A 127 -8.12 -8.99 -2.41
C LEU A 127 -8.39 -10.31 -1.70
N GLY A 128 -7.38 -10.83 -0.98
CA GLY A 128 -7.45 -11.97 -0.09
C GLY A 128 -8.13 -11.70 1.26
N GLY A 129 -8.74 -10.53 1.46
CA GLY A 129 -9.57 -10.23 2.63
C GLY A 129 -8.82 -9.76 3.86
N ILE A 130 -7.56 -9.35 3.71
CA ILE A 130 -6.76 -8.76 4.78
C ILE A 130 -6.57 -7.28 4.47
N HIS A 131 -6.98 -6.39 5.37
CA HIS A 131 -6.76 -4.94 5.19
C HIS A 131 -5.29 -4.66 4.92
N ALA A 132 -5.01 -3.97 3.82
CA ALA A 132 -3.73 -3.38 3.47
C ALA A 132 -4.00 -2.03 2.79
N GLU A 133 -3.12 -1.07 3.00
CA GLU A 133 -3.25 0.29 2.49
C GLU A 133 -2.20 0.57 1.42
N VAL A 134 -2.49 1.53 0.55
CA VAL A 134 -1.55 1.96 -0.49
C VAL A 134 -0.37 2.66 0.14
N ILE A 135 0.80 2.44 -0.41
CA ILE A 135 1.99 3.22 -0.08
C ILE A 135 2.36 4.13 -1.24
N GLY A 136 2.87 5.30 -0.89
CA GLY A 136 3.46 6.23 -1.84
C GLY A 136 5.00 6.15 -1.85
N PRO A 137 5.65 7.04 -2.61
CA PRO A 137 7.10 7.08 -2.71
C PRO A 137 7.83 7.38 -1.38
N ARG A 138 7.15 7.98 -0.39
CA ARG A 138 7.76 8.33 0.91
C ARG A 138 7.74 7.17 1.90
N GLU A 139 6.78 6.27 1.75
CA GLU A 139 6.57 5.10 2.57
C GLU A 139 7.38 3.89 2.07
N LEU A 140 7.94 3.96 0.86
CA LEU A 140 8.94 3.03 0.37
C LEU A 140 10.31 3.40 0.93
N LEU A 141 10.94 2.46 1.64
CA LEU A 141 12.14 2.73 2.43
C LEU A 141 13.34 1.93 1.94
N ASP A 142 14.50 2.48 2.25
CA ASP A 142 15.79 1.89 2.00
C ASP A 142 16.14 0.97 3.17
N GLY A 143 16.48 -0.28 2.87
CA GLY A 143 16.82 -1.26 3.89
C GLY A 143 17.85 -2.29 3.43
N SER A 144 18.12 -3.25 4.30
CA SER A 144 18.97 -4.40 4.01
C SER A 144 18.60 -5.62 4.84
N LEU A 145 18.94 -6.81 4.34
CA LEU A 145 18.89 -8.04 5.13
C LEU A 145 20.20 -8.17 5.94
N GLN A 146 20.08 -8.05 7.26
CA GLN A 146 21.17 -8.21 8.22
C GLN A 146 21.09 -9.55 8.94
N SER A 147 22.24 -10.07 9.37
CA SER A 147 22.33 -11.31 10.18
C SER A 147 21.56 -12.51 9.59
N LYS A 148 21.39 -12.54 8.26
CA LYS A 148 20.61 -13.52 7.47
C LYS A 148 19.10 -13.54 7.69
N THR A 149 18.59 -13.02 8.81
CA THR A 149 17.17 -13.10 9.18
C THR A 149 16.50 -11.75 9.39
N ASN A 150 17.24 -10.69 9.69
CA ASN A 150 16.66 -9.44 10.19
C ASN A 150 16.54 -8.41 9.06
N ILE A 151 15.35 -7.84 8.90
CA ILE A 151 15.12 -6.75 7.96
C ILE A 151 15.49 -5.45 8.65
N PHE A 152 16.57 -4.81 8.22
CA PHE A 152 17.00 -3.51 8.69
C PHE A 152 16.51 -2.40 7.77
N VAL A 153 16.15 -1.24 8.33
CA VAL A 153 15.67 -0.07 7.59
C VAL A 153 16.46 1.15 8.05
N TYR A 154 17.00 1.93 7.12
CA TYR A 154 17.87 3.07 7.43
C TYR A 154 17.09 4.31 7.90
N ASN A 155 15.84 4.43 7.49
CA ASN A 155 14.98 5.57 7.79
C ASN A 155 14.38 5.48 9.20
N LEU A 156 14.27 6.62 9.87
CA LEU A 156 13.57 6.73 11.15
C LEU A 156 12.06 6.66 10.93
N THR A 157 11.42 5.62 11.43
CA THR A 157 9.98 5.36 11.37
C THR A 157 9.48 4.93 12.74
N LEU A 158 8.18 4.74 12.91
CA LEU A 158 7.65 4.11 14.13
C LEU A 158 8.30 2.73 14.33
N HIS A 159 8.34 1.90 13.29
CA HIS A 159 8.91 0.55 13.35
C HIS A 159 10.38 0.54 13.76
N THR A 160 11.23 1.37 13.13
CA THR A 160 12.65 1.41 13.51
C THR A 160 12.87 1.98 14.90
N ARG A 161 12.03 2.91 15.36
CA ARG A 161 12.07 3.39 16.76
C ARG A 161 11.62 2.35 17.76
N LEU A 162 10.66 1.47 17.42
CA LEU A 162 10.29 0.34 18.26
C LEU A 162 11.42 -0.69 18.33
N ARG A 163 11.97 -1.09 17.17
CA ARG A 163 13.10 -2.03 17.07
C ARG A 163 14.33 -1.54 17.84
N SER A 164 14.73 -0.28 17.66
CA SER A 164 15.89 0.33 18.32
C SER A 164 15.58 0.85 19.73
N LYS A 165 14.35 0.67 20.24
CA LYS A 165 13.93 1.13 21.58
C LYS A 165 14.05 2.65 21.79
N TRP A 166 13.88 3.44 20.74
CA TRP A 166 13.89 4.92 20.76
C TRP A 166 12.49 5.55 20.80
N ALA A 167 11.43 4.74 20.68
CA ALA A 167 10.05 5.22 20.71
C ALA A 167 9.65 5.71 22.12
N SER A 168 8.89 6.80 22.18
CA SER A 168 8.33 7.30 23.44
C SER A 168 7.27 6.35 24.02
N ILE A 169 6.82 6.55 25.27
CA ILE A 169 5.77 5.70 25.85
C ILE A 169 4.47 5.74 25.04
N VAL A 170 4.08 6.91 24.54
CA VAL A 170 2.85 7.10 23.75
C VAL A 170 2.93 6.33 22.43
N GLU A 171 4.11 6.30 21.80
CA GLU A 171 4.36 5.61 20.54
C GLU A 171 4.49 4.09 20.71
N ARG A 172 4.88 3.61 21.90
CA ARG A 172 5.01 2.18 22.20
C ARG A 172 3.69 1.54 22.62
N LEU A 173 2.88 2.28 23.36
CA LEU A 173 1.71 1.73 24.05
C LEU A 173 0.72 1.08 23.08
N ALA A 174 0.16 1.85 22.14
CA ALA A 174 -0.87 1.33 21.25
C ALA A 174 -0.35 0.20 20.32
N PRO A 175 0.81 0.35 19.64
CA PRO A 175 1.31 -0.66 18.72
C PRO A 175 1.74 -1.98 19.40
N LEU A 176 2.24 -1.94 20.64
CA LEU A 176 2.74 -3.15 21.32
C LEU A 176 1.71 -3.78 22.26
N MET A 177 0.77 -3.02 22.83
CA MET A 177 -0.23 -3.53 23.77
C MET A 177 -1.41 -4.21 23.07
N ASN A 178 -1.88 -3.64 21.96
CA ASN A 178 -2.98 -4.21 21.19
C ASN A 178 -2.75 -4.03 19.68
N PRO A 179 -1.67 -4.62 19.13
CA PRO A 179 -1.46 -4.60 17.69
C PRO A 179 -2.57 -5.37 16.98
N ARG A 180 -2.76 -5.03 15.71
CA ARG A 180 -3.41 -5.95 14.79
C ARG A 180 -2.51 -7.17 14.61
N ILE A 181 -3.03 -8.39 14.83
CA ILE A 181 -2.28 -9.64 14.68
C ILE A 181 -2.82 -10.40 13.47
N ILE A 182 -1.92 -10.89 12.62
CA ILE A 182 -2.21 -11.76 11.48
C ILE A 182 -1.31 -12.99 11.56
N ARG A 183 -1.86 -14.18 11.32
CA ARG A 183 -1.06 -15.41 11.27
C ARG A 183 -0.30 -15.53 9.94
N VAL A 184 0.89 -16.13 9.96
CA VAL A 184 1.67 -16.38 8.74
C VAL A 184 0.87 -17.18 7.70
N SER A 185 0.15 -18.23 8.11
CA SER A 185 -0.71 -19.01 7.22
C SER A 185 -1.83 -18.17 6.60
N GLU A 186 -2.48 -17.32 7.40
CA GLU A 186 -3.54 -16.42 6.96
C GLU A 186 -3.03 -15.42 5.90
N LEU A 187 -1.89 -14.79 6.17
CA LEU A 187 -1.25 -13.82 5.27
C LEU A 187 -0.87 -14.46 3.92
N ARG A 188 -0.27 -15.66 3.96
CA ARG A 188 0.08 -16.42 2.75
C ARG A 188 -1.15 -16.83 1.95
N ASN A 189 -2.21 -17.26 2.62
CA ASN A 189 -3.47 -17.64 1.97
C ASN A 189 -4.11 -16.43 1.28
N ALA A 190 -4.21 -15.30 1.99
CA ALA A 190 -4.74 -14.06 1.43
C ALA A 190 -3.94 -13.59 0.20
N TYR A 191 -2.61 -13.55 0.32
CA TYR A 191 -1.74 -13.21 -0.81
C TYR A 191 -1.97 -14.13 -2.03
N ARG A 192 -2.04 -15.45 -1.81
CA ARG A 192 -2.27 -16.43 -2.87
C ARG A 192 -3.65 -16.26 -3.53
N GLU A 193 -4.69 -16.05 -2.74
CA GLU A 193 -6.04 -15.78 -3.26
C GLU A 193 -6.06 -14.52 -4.12
N GLY A 194 -5.50 -13.42 -3.60
CA GLY A 194 -5.52 -12.14 -4.32
C GLY A 194 -4.62 -12.11 -5.55
N ILE A 195 -3.44 -12.74 -5.52
CA ILE A 195 -2.57 -12.77 -6.71
C ILE A 195 -3.21 -13.57 -7.85
N ASN A 196 -3.99 -14.62 -7.54
CA ASN A 196 -4.77 -15.35 -8.53
C ASN A 196 -5.83 -14.45 -9.19
N VAL A 197 -6.51 -13.61 -8.40
CA VAL A 197 -7.48 -12.61 -8.93
C VAL A 197 -6.78 -11.59 -9.82
N ILE A 198 -5.66 -11.02 -9.38
CA ILE A 198 -4.88 -10.04 -10.16
C ILE A 198 -4.42 -10.66 -11.48
N ASN A 199 -3.90 -11.89 -11.46
CA ASN A 199 -3.41 -12.57 -12.65
C ASN A 199 -4.53 -12.94 -13.62
N ALA A 200 -5.75 -13.18 -13.13
CA ALA A 200 -6.92 -13.43 -13.98
C ALA A 200 -7.39 -12.17 -14.74
N ILE A 201 -7.13 -10.97 -14.20
CA ILE A 201 -7.61 -9.69 -14.74
C ILE A 201 -6.41 -8.85 -15.21
N ASN A 202 -5.93 -9.14 -16.41
CA ASN A 202 -4.66 -8.63 -16.93
C ASN A 202 -4.56 -7.10 -17.11
N ASN A 203 -5.67 -6.37 -17.11
CA ASN A 203 -5.71 -4.91 -17.26
C ASN A 203 -6.02 -4.18 -15.93
N LEU A 204 -6.11 -4.91 -14.82
CA LEU A 204 -6.29 -4.31 -13.50
C LEU A 204 -5.00 -3.61 -13.08
N SER A 205 -5.12 -2.37 -12.62
CA SER A 205 -4.05 -1.69 -11.91
C SER A 205 -4.23 -1.90 -10.40
N PRO A 206 -3.31 -2.61 -9.72
CA PRO A 206 -3.39 -2.84 -8.28
C PRO A 206 -3.44 -1.54 -7.45
N PHE A 207 -2.76 -0.50 -7.94
CA PHE A 207 -2.66 0.80 -7.29
C PHE A 207 -4.03 1.45 -7.07
N PHE A 208 -4.89 1.54 -8.10
CA PHE A 208 -6.15 2.27 -7.99
C PHE A 208 -7.15 1.62 -7.01
N LEU A 209 -7.16 0.28 -6.94
CA LEU A 209 -7.99 -0.42 -5.95
C LEU A 209 -7.50 -0.12 -4.53
N LEU A 210 -6.20 -0.28 -4.31
CA LEU A 210 -5.59 -0.08 -3.01
C LEU A 210 -5.70 1.39 -2.56
N HIS A 211 -5.49 2.34 -3.48
CA HIS A 211 -5.65 3.77 -3.23
C HIS A 211 -7.10 4.15 -2.95
N GLY A 212 -8.06 3.63 -3.72
CA GLY A 212 -9.48 3.85 -3.48
C GLY A 212 -9.92 3.32 -2.11
N TYR A 213 -9.50 2.12 -1.75
CA TYR A 213 -9.74 1.54 -0.42
C TYR A 213 -9.11 2.37 0.70
N THR A 214 -7.85 2.78 0.52
CA THR A 214 -7.13 3.60 1.53
C THR A 214 -7.82 4.95 1.73
N ALA A 215 -8.23 5.61 0.64
CA ALA A 215 -8.98 6.85 0.72
C ALA A 215 -10.33 6.66 1.42
N MET A 216 -11.00 5.50 1.28
CA MET A 216 -12.19 5.19 2.07
C MET A 216 -11.89 5.07 3.57
N VAL A 217 -10.83 4.36 3.94
CA VAL A 217 -10.39 4.19 5.34
C VAL A 217 -10.17 5.57 5.99
N TYR A 218 -9.55 6.50 5.26
CA TYR A 218 -9.29 7.87 5.72
C TYR A 218 -10.42 8.86 5.42
N GLN A 219 -11.59 8.40 4.95
CA GLN A 219 -12.76 9.23 4.63
C GLN A 219 -12.51 10.33 3.59
N ASN A 220 -11.47 10.18 2.76
CA ASN A 220 -11.23 11.04 1.61
C ASN A 220 -12.16 10.63 0.46
N ARG A 221 -13.40 11.12 0.53
CA ARG A 221 -14.52 10.72 -0.35
C ARG A 221 -14.25 11.00 -1.83
N SER A 222 -13.61 12.12 -2.14
CA SER A 222 -13.30 12.51 -3.52
C SER A 222 -12.28 11.55 -4.16
N ASP A 223 -11.21 11.22 -3.44
CA ASP A 223 -10.16 10.33 -3.93
C ASP A 223 -10.63 8.87 -3.96
N ALA A 224 -11.44 8.47 -2.97
CA ALA A 224 -12.08 7.16 -2.93
C ALA A 224 -12.94 6.94 -4.18
N LEU A 225 -13.91 7.84 -4.44
CA LEU A 225 -14.78 7.70 -5.61
C LEU A 225 -13.99 7.72 -6.92
N SER A 226 -13.05 8.64 -7.07
CA SER A 226 -12.26 8.78 -8.30
C SER A 226 -11.44 7.53 -8.59
N SER A 227 -10.76 6.98 -7.58
CA SER A 227 -9.89 5.81 -7.74
C SER A 227 -10.68 4.52 -7.95
N LEU A 228 -11.74 4.31 -7.17
CA LEU A 228 -12.63 3.16 -7.33
C LEU A 228 -13.36 3.19 -8.68
N TRP A 229 -13.70 4.37 -9.19
CA TRP A 229 -14.29 4.50 -10.52
C TRP A 229 -13.33 4.03 -11.63
N VAL A 230 -12.03 4.32 -11.51
CA VAL A 230 -11.02 3.77 -12.45
C VAL A 230 -11.00 2.24 -12.41
N VAL A 231 -11.10 1.64 -11.22
CA VAL A 231 -11.20 0.18 -11.08
C VAL A 231 -12.47 -0.36 -11.76
N VAL A 232 -13.61 0.31 -11.57
CA VAL A 232 -14.85 -0.04 -12.28
C VAL A 232 -14.66 0.00 -13.78
N GLU A 233 -14.01 1.03 -14.32
CA GLU A 233 -13.76 1.13 -15.77
C GLU A 233 -12.86 0.00 -16.27
N GLN A 234 -11.82 -0.36 -15.53
CA GLN A 234 -10.93 -1.48 -15.85
C GLN A 234 -11.69 -2.83 -15.85
N LEU A 235 -12.49 -3.09 -14.81
CA LEU A 235 -13.29 -4.31 -14.70
C LEU A 235 -14.38 -4.38 -15.77
N THR A 236 -15.05 -3.26 -16.03
CA THR A 236 -16.08 -3.16 -17.08
C THR A 236 -15.47 -3.43 -18.45
N PHE A 237 -14.29 -2.86 -18.74
CA PHE A 237 -13.59 -3.12 -19.99
C PHE A 237 -13.18 -4.58 -20.13
N PHE A 238 -12.68 -5.19 -19.06
CA PHE A 238 -12.32 -6.61 -19.04
C PHE A 238 -13.52 -7.51 -19.30
N LEU A 239 -14.62 -7.31 -18.58
CA LEU A 239 -15.88 -8.04 -18.74
C LEU A 239 -16.44 -7.89 -20.15
N TRP A 240 -16.43 -6.67 -20.67
CA TRP A 240 -16.89 -6.38 -22.03
C TRP A 240 -16.12 -7.20 -23.06
N LYS A 241 -14.79 -7.16 -23.01
CA LYS A 241 -13.93 -7.83 -23.99
C LYS A 241 -13.95 -9.35 -23.85
N ASN A 242 -13.76 -9.86 -22.63
CA ASN A 242 -13.48 -11.27 -22.39
C ASN A 242 -14.73 -12.11 -22.07
N ARG A 243 -15.84 -11.48 -21.69
CA ARG A 243 -17.10 -12.19 -21.40
C ARG A 243 -18.18 -11.83 -22.42
N PHE A 244 -18.57 -10.55 -22.52
CA PHE A 244 -19.69 -10.14 -23.37
C PHE A 244 -19.40 -10.34 -24.87
N LEU A 245 -18.31 -9.78 -25.40
CA LEU A 245 -17.97 -9.90 -26.83
C LEU A 245 -17.56 -11.33 -27.24
N SER A 246 -17.15 -12.14 -26.27
CA SER A 246 -16.71 -13.52 -26.52
C SER A 246 -17.85 -14.54 -26.43
N THR A 247 -19.05 -14.15 -26.00
CA THR A 247 -20.22 -15.03 -25.88
C THR A 247 -21.08 -14.95 -27.15
N PRO A 248 -21.11 -15.99 -28.01
CA PRO A 248 -21.81 -15.93 -29.30
C PRO A 248 -23.31 -15.67 -29.18
N ASP A 249 -23.95 -16.14 -28.12
CA ASP A 249 -25.40 -16.02 -27.91
C ASP A 249 -25.90 -14.57 -27.84
N PHE A 250 -25.01 -13.62 -27.50
CA PHE A 250 -25.34 -12.19 -27.47
C PHE A 250 -25.21 -11.51 -28.85
N HIS A 251 -24.66 -12.20 -29.84
CA HIS A 251 -24.32 -11.64 -31.15
C HIS A 251 -24.91 -12.49 -32.28
N PRO A 252 -26.10 -12.16 -32.82
CA PRO A 252 -26.66 -12.89 -33.94
C PRO A 252 -25.71 -12.88 -35.15
N VAL A 253 -25.48 -14.06 -35.73
CA VAL A 253 -24.46 -14.36 -36.77
C VAL A 253 -24.61 -13.49 -38.02
N GLU A 254 -25.82 -12.99 -38.27
CA GLU A 254 -26.21 -12.26 -39.48
C GLU A 254 -25.71 -10.80 -39.53
N MET A 255 -25.13 -10.26 -38.45
CA MET A 255 -24.72 -8.85 -38.37
C MET A 255 -23.25 -8.64 -37.97
N LYS A 256 -22.30 -9.11 -38.80
CA LYS A 256 -20.85 -8.89 -38.58
C LYS A 256 -20.47 -7.42 -38.33
N ASN A 257 -21.07 -6.47 -39.06
CA ASN A 257 -20.80 -5.03 -38.91
C ASN A 257 -21.15 -4.50 -37.49
N ARG A 258 -22.10 -5.12 -36.79
CA ARG A 258 -22.47 -4.74 -35.42
C ARG A 258 -21.40 -5.12 -34.41
N LEU A 259 -20.78 -6.30 -34.57
CA LEU A 259 -19.70 -6.75 -33.70
C LEU A 259 -18.44 -5.89 -33.85
N ASP A 260 -18.15 -5.44 -35.07
CA ASP A 260 -17.02 -4.54 -35.32
C ASP A 260 -17.27 -3.13 -34.75
N SER A 261 -18.49 -2.61 -34.85
CA SER A 261 -18.91 -1.38 -34.17
C SER A 261 -18.80 -1.48 -32.64
N LEU A 262 -19.24 -2.60 -32.04
CA LEU A 262 -19.13 -2.89 -30.60
C LEU A 262 -17.68 -2.92 -30.08
N LYS A 263 -16.72 -3.26 -30.94
CA LYS A 263 -15.29 -3.31 -30.62
C LYS A 263 -14.60 -1.95 -30.75
N GLN A 264 -14.99 -1.15 -31.75
CA GLN A 264 -14.22 0.01 -32.20
C GLN A 264 -14.83 1.37 -31.80
N ASP A 265 -16.15 1.45 -31.58
CA ASP A 265 -16.84 2.72 -31.33
C ASP A 265 -17.05 2.99 -29.83
N ASN A 266 -16.00 3.44 -29.15
CA ASN A 266 -16.09 3.83 -27.74
C ASN A 266 -16.97 5.06 -27.48
N ARG A 267 -17.35 5.84 -28.52
CA ARG A 267 -18.21 7.01 -28.38
C ARG A 267 -19.67 6.60 -28.25
N THR A 268 -20.09 5.62 -29.04
CA THR A 268 -21.43 5.02 -28.97
C THR A 268 -21.52 4.05 -27.80
N TRP A 269 -20.48 3.24 -27.55
CA TRP A 269 -20.42 2.28 -26.44
C TRP A 269 -19.77 2.86 -25.19
N SER A 270 -20.37 3.92 -24.64
CA SER A 270 -19.95 4.54 -23.38
C SER A 270 -20.03 3.57 -22.20
N THR A 271 -19.33 3.86 -21.10
CA THR A 271 -19.37 3.05 -19.87
C THR A 271 -20.80 2.82 -19.37
N ALA A 272 -21.68 3.82 -19.52
CA ALA A 272 -23.09 3.70 -19.14
C ALA A 272 -23.83 2.62 -19.94
N VAL A 273 -23.65 2.61 -21.27
CA VAL A 273 -24.27 1.63 -22.16
C VAL A 273 -23.70 0.23 -21.89
N LYS A 274 -22.40 0.13 -21.61
CA LYS A 274 -21.77 -1.14 -21.22
C LYS A 274 -22.36 -1.69 -19.92
N HIS A 275 -22.56 -0.86 -18.90
CA HIS A 275 -23.21 -1.27 -17.64
C HIS A 275 -24.63 -1.76 -17.86
N GLU A 276 -25.43 -1.06 -18.67
CA GLU A 276 -26.80 -1.48 -18.99
C GLU A 276 -26.84 -2.85 -19.68
N LEU A 277 -25.98 -3.07 -20.68
CA LEU A 277 -25.92 -4.36 -21.39
C LEU A 277 -25.39 -5.50 -20.50
N LEU A 278 -24.39 -5.22 -19.66
CA LEU A 278 -23.89 -6.21 -18.70
C LEU A 278 -24.95 -6.61 -17.67
N TRP A 279 -25.81 -5.67 -17.27
CA TRP A 279 -26.98 -5.96 -16.44
C TRP A 279 -28.04 -6.79 -17.19
N GLN A 280 -28.42 -6.40 -18.41
CA GLN A 280 -29.39 -7.15 -19.22
C GLN A 280 -28.93 -8.59 -19.51
N THR A 281 -27.61 -8.80 -19.65
CA THR A 281 -27.00 -10.12 -19.83
C THR A 281 -26.69 -10.85 -18.53
N LYS A 282 -27.10 -10.31 -17.37
CA LYS A 282 -26.96 -10.90 -16.03
C LYS A 282 -25.51 -11.10 -15.55
N PHE A 283 -24.55 -10.36 -16.12
CA PHE A 283 -23.22 -10.23 -15.53
C PHE A 283 -23.20 -9.31 -14.32
N LEU A 284 -24.22 -8.44 -14.20
CA LEU A 284 -24.44 -7.54 -13.08
C LEU A 284 -25.85 -7.73 -12.52
N SER A 285 -25.97 -7.67 -11.19
CA SER A 285 -27.21 -7.55 -10.46
C SER A 285 -27.82 -6.17 -10.63
N GLU A 286 -29.14 -6.06 -10.40
CA GLU A 286 -29.84 -4.77 -10.41
C GLU A 286 -29.27 -3.80 -9.37
N ASN A 287 -28.93 -4.30 -8.17
CA ASN A 287 -28.32 -3.50 -7.12
C ASN A 287 -26.95 -2.95 -7.54
N CYS A 288 -26.11 -3.76 -8.18
CA CYS A 288 -24.81 -3.32 -8.67
C CYS A 288 -24.98 -2.30 -9.81
N PHE A 289 -25.91 -2.52 -10.74
CA PHE A 289 -26.24 -1.55 -11.80
C PHE A 289 -26.70 -0.19 -11.23
N ALA A 290 -27.58 -0.20 -10.22
CA ALA A 290 -28.04 1.02 -9.55
C ALA A 290 -26.88 1.75 -8.84
N ALA A 291 -26.02 1.01 -8.14
CA ALA A 291 -24.83 1.57 -7.49
C ALA A 291 -23.87 2.22 -8.48
N LEU A 292 -23.58 1.57 -9.61
CA LEU A 292 -22.73 2.10 -10.69
C LEU A 292 -23.33 3.36 -11.31
N SER A 293 -24.64 3.37 -11.54
CA SER A 293 -25.34 4.52 -12.09
C SER A 293 -25.27 5.74 -11.16
N SER A 294 -25.48 5.53 -9.85
CA SER A 294 -25.36 6.57 -8.83
C SER A 294 -23.93 7.10 -8.72
N ALA A 295 -22.95 6.19 -8.62
CA ALA A 295 -21.53 6.54 -8.54
C ALA A 295 -21.05 7.34 -9.76
N ARG A 296 -21.47 6.94 -10.98
CA ARG A 296 -21.15 7.67 -12.22
C ARG A 296 -21.65 9.11 -12.18
N LYS A 297 -22.89 9.31 -11.73
CA LYS A 297 -23.49 10.66 -11.62
C LYS A 297 -22.69 11.51 -10.65
N GLN A 298 -22.40 11.00 -9.45
CA GLN A 298 -21.64 11.76 -8.45
C GLN A 298 -20.19 12.01 -8.88
N ARG A 299 -19.55 11.07 -9.58
CA ARG A 299 -18.21 11.27 -10.14
C ARG A 299 -18.21 12.41 -11.14
N ASN A 300 -19.24 12.50 -12.00
CA ASN A 300 -19.35 13.59 -12.95
C ASN A 300 -19.58 14.94 -12.25
N ASN A 301 -20.43 14.98 -11.23
CA ASN A 301 -20.63 16.19 -10.42
C ASN A 301 -19.33 16.61 -9.69
N LEU A 302 -18.58 15.65 -9.14
CA LEU A 302 -17.27 15.93 -8.54
C LEU A 302 -16.31 16.57 -9.54
N VAL A 303 -16.20 15.99 -10.74
CA VAL A 303 -15.25 16.46 -11.77
C VAL A 303 -15.66 17.80 -12.39
N HIS A 304 -16.95 18.03 -12.61
CA HIS A 304 -17.44 19.21 -13.32
C HIS A 304 -17.83 20.37 -12.39
N GLU A 305 -18.30 20.06 -11.19
CA GLU A 305 -18.87 21.03 -10.26
C GLU A 305 -18.11 21.08 -8.91
N GLY A 306 -17.16 20.17 -8.68
CA GLY A 306 -16.41 20.09 -7.41
C GLY A 306 -17.24 19.55 -6.24
N VAL A 307 -18.38 18.92 -6.51
CA VAL A 307 -19.28 18.41 -5.47
C VAL A 307 -18.72 17.15 -4.83
N ILE A 308 -18.50 17.18 -3.52
CA ILE A 308 -18.02 16.02 -2.74
C ILE A 308 -19.10 14.92 -2.74
N PRO A 309 -18.75 13.67 -3.06
CA PRO A 309 -19.72 12.58 -3.10
C PRO A 309 -20.22 12.15 -1.72
N ASP A 310 -21.40 11.54 -1.70
CA ASP A 310 -22.02 10.98 -0.50
C ASP A 310 -21.35 9.69 -0.07
N SER A 311 -21.24 9.48 1.25
CA SER A 311 -20.61 8.28 1.82
C SER A 311 -21.34 7.00 1.39
N ASP A 312 -22.67 7.02 1.35
CA ASP A 312 -23.49 5.87 0.95
C ASP A 312 -23.25 5.47 -0.50
N VAL A 313 -22.95 6.41 -1.39
CA VAL A 313 -22.63 6.09 -2.79
C VAL A 313 -21.29 5.35 -2.88
N ILE A 314 -20.30 5.76 -2.10
CA ILE A 314 -19.00 5.08 -2.04
C ILE A 314 -19.16 3.69 -1.41
N LYS A 315 -19.95 3.55 -0.35
CA LYS A 315 -20.27 2.27 0.30
C LYS A 315 -20.93 1.29 -0.66
N ASN A 316 -21.94 1.75 -1.40
CA ASN A 316 -22.63 0.93 -2.39
C ASN A 316 -21.72 0.56 -3.56
N LEU A 317 -20.87 1.49 -4.01
CA LEU A 317 -19.86 1.22 -5.04
C LEU A 317 -18.87 0.15 -4.60
N TRP A 318 -18.35 0.25 -3.37
CA TRP A 318 -17.43 -0.74 -2.79
C TRP A 318 -18.04 -2.14 -2.75
N GLY A 319 -19.30 -2.26 -2.33
CA GLY A 319 -20.02 -3.53 -2.36
C GLY A 319 -20.19 -4.11 -3.77
N CYS A 320 -20.49 -3.25 -4.77
CA CYS A 320 -20.63 -3.66 -6.17
C CYS A 320 -19.29 -4.06 -6.82
N ILE A 321 -18.16 -3.48 -6.40
CA ILE A 321 -16.82 -3.87 -6.86
C ILE A 321 -16.53 -5.36 -6.57
N PHE A 322 -17.05 -5.91 -5.48
CA PHE A 322 -16.89 -7.34 -5.18
C PHE A 322 -17.51 -8.21 -6.28
N GLU A 323 -18.74 -7.90 -6.67
CA GLU A 323 -19.46 -8.61 -7.73
C GLU A 323 -18.73 -8.49 -9.08
N LEU A 324 -18.20 -7.30 -9.39
CA LEU A 324 -17.40 -7.09 -10.60
C LEU A 324 -16.13 -7.94 -10.63
N PHE A 325 -15.42 -8.06 -9.50
CA PHE A 325 -14.24 -8.93 -9.38
C PHE A 325 -14.60 -10.41 -9.54
N GLU A 326 -15.71 -10.85 -8.97
CA GLU A 326 -16.18 -12.24 -9.08
C GLU A 326 -16.53 -12.60 -10.52
N SER A 327 -17.32 -11.75 -11.17
CA SER A 327 -17.69 -11.91 -12.58
C SER A 327 -16.47 -11.85 -13.52
N ALA A 328 -15.48 -11.00 -13.21
CA ALA A 328 -14.29 -10.86 -14.04
C ALA A 328 -13.34 -12.05 -13.87
N SER A 329 -12.92 -12.33 -12.63
CA SER A 329 -11.90 -13.34 -12.32
C SER A 329 -12.43 -14.78 -12.33
N GLY A 330 -13.73 -14.99 -12.11
CA GLY A 330 -14.31 -16.31 -11.87
C GLY A 330 -14.04 -16.87 -10.47
N VAL A 331 -13.38 -16.12 -9.59
CA VAL A 331 -13.16 -16.47 -8.18
C VAL A 331 -14.34 -15.94 -7.37
N SER A 332 -15.10 -16.81 -6.70
CA SER A 332 -16.22 -16.41 -5.84
C SER A 332 -16.38 -17.39 -4.65
N PRO A 333 -16.57 -16.90 -3.41
CA PRO A 333 -16.53 -15.48 -3.01
C PRO A 333 -15.10 -14.94 -2.98
N ILE A 334 -14.90 -13.66 -3.29
CA ILE A 334 -13.56 -13.03 -3.12
C ILE A 334 -13.29 -12.71 -1.66
N GLY A 335 -12.01 -12.72 -1.28
CA GLY A 335 -11.58 -12.46 0.09
C GLY A 335 -12.03 -11.11 0.64
N MET A 336 -12.05 -10.05 -0.18
CA MET A 336 -12.51 -8.70 0.22
C MET A 336 -13.91 -8.66 0.84
N ARG A 337 -14.80 -9.64 0.56
CA ARG A 337 -16.11 -9.71 1.23
C ARG A 337 -16.00 -9.84 2.76
N ARG A 338 -14.86 -10.30 3.28
CA ARG A 338 -14.55 -10.36 4.71
C ARG A 338 -14.20 -9.00 5.32
N LEU A 339 -13.87 -8.00 4.49
CA LEU A 339 -13.53 -6.67 4.96
C LEU A 339 -14.82 -5.92 5.30
N ALA A 340 -14.96 -5.54 6.57
CA ALA A 340 -16.03 -4.64 6.99
C ALA A 340 -15.86 -3.29 6.30
N PHE A 341 -16.98 -2.65 5.97
CA PHE A 341 -16.94 -1.22 5.62
C PHE A 341 -16.64 -0.42 6.89
N PHE A 342 -15.68 0.48 6.84
CA PHE A 342 -15.35 1.34 7.98
C PHE A 342 -16.51 2.32 8.19
N GLU A 343 -17.27 2.11 9.26
CA GLU A 343 -18.23 3.10 9.71
C GLU A 343 -17.46 4.26 10.35
N VAL A 344 -17.83 5.48 9.95
CA VAL A 344 -17.33 6.70 10.58
C VAL A 344 -17.79 6.66 12.03
N PRO A 345 -16.89 6.74 13.03
CA PRO A 345 -17.31 7.05 14.38
C PRO A 345 -18.08 8.37 14.30
N ASP A 346 -19.35 8.36 14.73
CA ASP A 346 -20.16 9.56 14.83
C ASP A 346 -19.47 10.50 15.83
N LEU A 347 -18.59 11.36 15.32
CA LEU A 347 -17.96 12.46 16.04
C LEU A 347 -19.04 13.53 16.22
N ARG A 348 -20.09 13.20 16.99
CA ARG A 348 -21.10 14.17 17.37
C ARG A 348 -20.37 15.38 17.92
N PHE A 349 -20.80 16.56 17.49
CA PHE A 349 -20.40 17.78 18.16
C PHE A 349 -20.63 17.60 19.65
N PRO A 350 -19.64 17.90 20.51
CA PRO A 350 -19.88 17.81 21.94
C PRO A 350 -21.07 18.71 22.27
N GLU A 351 -22.13 18.12 22.84
CA GLU A 351 -23.41 18.82 23.04
C GLU A 351 -23.31 20.01 24.00
N LYS A 352 -22.18 20.12 24.71
CA LYS A 352 -21.86 21.20 25.65
C LYS A 352 -20.49 21.81 25.31
N ASN A 353 -20.45 22.63 24.27
CA ASN A 353 -19.28 23.46 23.99
C ASN A 353 -19.43 24.82 24.68
N ASN A 354 -18.37 25.29 25.33
CA ASN A 354 -18.22 26.67 25.77
C ASN A 354 -16.97 27.25 25.07
N PHE A 355 -17.16 28.31 24.29
CA PHE A 355 -16.11 29.01 23.56
C PHE A 355 -15.72 30.36 24.18
N ASP A 356 -16.21 30.70 25.37
CA ASP A 356 -15.97 32.00 26.02
C ASP A 356 -14.48 32.25 26.26
N GLU A 357 -13.74 31.24 26.74
CA GLU A 357 -12.29 31.36 26.94
C GLU A 357 -11.53 31.55 25.61
N TRP A 358 -12.00 30.89 24.54
CA TRP A 358 -11.45 31.08 23.20
C TRP A 358 -11.69 32.50 22.69
N LEU A 359 -12.86 33.06 22.95
CA LEU A 359 -13.21 34.43 22.56
C LEU A 359 -12.37 35.46 23.32
N VAL A 360 -12.29 35.34 24.65
CA VAL A 360 -11.48 36.25 25.50
C VAL A 360 -10.01 36.23 25.07
N LEU A 361 -9.46 35.04 24.79
CA LEU A 361 -8.08 34.91 24.34
C LEU A 361 -7.87 35.53 22.95
N SER A 362 -8.79 35.28 22.01
CA SER A 362 -8.76 35.83 20.66
C SER A 362 -8.78 37.36 20.66
N GLU A 363 -9.63 37.97 21.48
CA GLU A 363 -9.71 39.42 21.66
C GLU A 363 -8.43 40.00 22.28
N LYS A 364 -7.92 39.36 23.33
CA LYS A 364 -6.67 39.76 23.99
C LYS A 364 -5.46 39.71 23.05
N LEU A 365 -5.43 38.75 22.12
CA LEU A 365 -4.36 38.62 21.13
C LEU A 365 -4.52 39.61 19.96
N ARG A 366 -5.74 39.94 19.53
CA ARG A 366 -5.98 40.99 18.54
C ARG A 366 -5.54 42.37 19.01
N GLY A 367 -5.69 42.68 20.30
CA GLY A 367 -5.25 43.96 20.88
C GLY A 367 -3.74 44.11 21.07
N ARG A 368 -2.93 43.14 20.63
CA ARG A 368 -1.45 43.15 20.74
C ARG A 368 -0.72 43.32 19.40
N GLY A 369 -1.43 43.33 18.28
CA GLY A 369 -0.90 43.74 16.97
C GLY A 369 -1.35 45.15 16.66
#